data_AF-A0A7S2B0W7-F1
#
_entry.id   AF-A0A7S2B0W7-F1
#
_cell.length_a   1.000
_cell.length_b   1.000
_cell.length_c   1.000
_cell.angle_alpha   90.00
_cell.angle_beta   90.00
_cell.angle_gamma   90.00
#
_symmetry.space_group_name_H-M   'P 1'
#
loop_
_entity.id
_entity.type
_entity.pdbx_description
1 polymer ?
#
loop_
_entity_poly.entity_id
_entity_poly.type
_entity_poly.pdbx_seq_one_letter_code
_entity_poly.pdbx_strand_id
1 'polypeptide(L)'
;QMVSRGGASKSELLNLLGDVKAKVLDRLGVVDFPMPQFILIGKQSVGKSRLIESLAGEQFNFCSGTLGSRRPTVLEFRNLPAGKGSQWFIRSRSSGQWV
;
A
#
# COMPACT_ATOMS: atom_id res chain seq x y z
N GLN A 1 -14.42 23.29 20.09
CA GLN A 1 -13.82 23.73 18.80
C GLN A 1 -13.30 22.48 18.10
N MET A 2 -13.98 22.02 17.04
CA MET A 2 -13.64 20.79 16.31
C MET A 2 -12.47 21.07 15.35
N VAL A 3 -11.36 20.37 15.53
CA VAL A 3 -10.22 20.41 14.60
C VAL A 3 -10.56 19.53 13.39
N SER A 4 -10.89 20.17 12.27
CA SER A 4 -10.95 19.53 10.95
C SER A 4 -9.55 19.08 10.55
N ARG A 5 -9.27 17.77 10.67
CA ARG A 5 -7.95 17.18 10.34
C ARG A 5 -7.90 16.76 8.87
N GLY A 6 -7.19 17.54 8.04
CA GLY A 6 -6.19 17.04 7.07
C GLY A 6 -6.60 16.18 5.86
N GLY A 7 -7.88 15.89 5.61
CA GLY A 7 -8.28 14.96 4.54
C GLY A 7 -8.09 15.48 3.09
N ALA A 8 -8.26 16.79 2.86
CA ALA A 8 -8.26 17.36 1.51
C ALA A 8 -6.90 17.25 0.80
N SER A 9 -5.79 17.51 1.50
CA SER A 9 -4.45 17.57 0.89
C SER A 9 -3.89 16.22 0.42
N LYS A 10 -4.26 15.12 1.09
CA LYS A 10 -3.73 13.78 0.77
C LYS A 10 -4.37 13.22 -0.49
N SER A 11 -5.69 13.33 -0.62
CA SER A 11 -6.40 12.88 -1.81
C SER A 11 -6.01 13.73 -3.03
N GLU A 12 -5.81 15.04 -2.84
CA GLU A 12 -5.35 15.95 -3.89
C GLU A 12 -3.96 15.57 -4.41
N LEU A 13 -3.00 15.28 -3.51
CA LEU A 13 -1.67 14.82 -3.91
C LEU A 13 -1.71 13.47 -4.65
N LEU A 14 -2.50 12.52 -4.15
CA LEU A 14 -2.63 11.21 -4.79
C LEU A 14 -3.27 11.30 -6.18
N ASN A 15 -4.26 12.17 -6.32
CA ASN A 15 -4.91 12.45 -7.61
C ASN A 15 -3.92 13.15 -8.56
N LEU A 16 -3.18 14.16 -8.09
CA LEU A 16 -2.15 14.84 -8.87
C LEU A 16 -1.06 13.86 -9.35
N LEU A 17 -0.58 12.98 -8.47
CA LEU A 17 0.39 11.94 -8.84
C LEU A 17 -0.20 10.98 -9.88
N GLY A 18 -1.47 10.60 -9.73
CA GLY A 18 -2.19 9.80 -10.72
C GLY A 18 -2.26 10.48 -12.08
N ASP A 19 -2.63 11.75 -12.10
CA ASP A 19 -2.76 12.57 -13.31
C ASP A 19 -1.42 12.81 -14.01
N VAL A 20 -0.36 13.10 -13.24
CA VAL A 20 1.00 13.25 -13.76
C VAL A 20 1.46 11.93 -14.36
N LYS A 21 1.29 10.81 -13.64
CA LYS A 21 1.65 9.48 -14.14
C LYS A 21 0.93 9.18 -15.46
N ALA A 22 -0.38 9.40 -15.54
CA ALA A 22 -1.16 9.16 -16.75
C ALA A 22 -0.69 10.03 -17.93
N LYS A 23 -0.46 11.33 -17.73
CA LYS A 23 0.00 12.26 -18.78
C LYS A 23 1.43 11.96 -19.25
N VAL A 24 2.30 11.56 -18.33
CA VAL A 24 3.71 11.21 -18.62
C VAL A 24 3.77 9.89 -19.40
N LEU A 25 2.98 8.88 -19.02
CA LEU A 25 2.87 7.61 -19.75
C LEU A 25 2.35 7.80 -21.18
N ASP A 26 1.30 8.60 -21.36
CA ASP A 26 0.65 8.84 -22.66
C ASP A 26 1.58 9.57 -23.65
N ARG A 27 2.37 10.54 -23.19
CA ARG A 27 3.21 11.37 -24.08
C ARG A 27 4.60 10.82 -24.38
N LEU A 28 5.19 10.06 -23.47
CA LEU A 28 6.59 9.64 -23.58
C LEU A 28 6.75 8.16 -23.94
N GLY A 29 5.65 7.41 -24.09
CA GLY A 29 5.62 6.04 -24.60
C GLY A 29 6.17 4.98 -23.65
N VAL A 30 7.17 5.31 -22.83
CA VAL A 30 7.71 4.48 -21.74
C VAL A 30 8.42 5.41 -20.75
N VAL A 31 7.75 5.80 -19.67
CA VAL A 31 8.46 6.22 -18.45
C VAL A 31 7.83 5.50 -17.29
N ASP A 32 8.54 4.48 -16.81
CA ASP A 32 8.26 3.87 -15.53
C ASP A 32 8.39 4.98 -14.47
N PHE A 33 7.32 5.29 -13.75
CA PHE A 33 7.35 6.26 -12.65
C PHE A 33 7.74 5.48 -11.39
N PRO A 34 9.04 5.46 -10.99
CA PRO A 34 9.49 4.55 -9.98
C PRO A 34 8.89 4.96 -8.63
N MET A 35 8.00 4.12 -8.12
CA MET A 35 7.47 4.29 -6.77
C MET A 35 8.51 3.73 -5.78
N PRO A 36 8.91 4.48 -4.75
CA PRO A 36 9.87 3.99 -3.77
C PRO A 36 9.33 2.72 -3.09
N GLN A 37 10.20 1.73 -2.96
CA GLN A 37 9.90 0.51 -2.21
C GLN A 37 10.46 0.63 -0.80
N PHE A 38 9.67 0.25 0.20
CA PHE A 38 10.08 0.25 1.59
C PHE A 38 10.27 -1.18 2.08
N ILE A 39 11.40 -1.44 2.73
CA ILE A 39 11.73 -2.74 3.34
C ILE A 39 11.87 -2.53 4.84
N LEU A 40 11.16 -3.34 5.63
CA LEU A 40 11.25 -3.30 7.09
C LEU A 40 12.26 -4.34 7.58
N ILE A 41 13.33 -3.86 8.21
CA ILE A 41 14.39 -4.68 8.79
C ILE A 41 14.39 -4.50 10.31
N GLY A 42 14.56 -5.59 11.05
CA GLY A 42 14.67 -5.55 12.51
C GLY A 42 14.57 -6.93 13.13
N LYS A 43 15.02 -7.04 14.40
CA LYS A 43 15.01 -8.29 15.18
C LYS A 43 13.61 -8.95 15.20
N GLN A 44 13.57 -10.24 15.45
CA GLN A 44 12.30 -10.97 15.57
C GLN A 44 11.41 -10.32 16.65
N SER A 45 10.10 -10.25 16.38
CA SER A 45 9.07 -9.78 17.33
C SER A 45 9.16 -8.32 17.80
N VAL A 46 9.93 -7.45 17.14
CA VAL A 46 9.97 -5.99 17.43
C VAL A 46 8.76 -5.19 16.90
N GLY A 47 7.68 -5.86 16.49
CA GLY A 47 6.47 -5.18 16.02
C GLY A 47 6.45 -4.74 14.54
N LYS A 48 7.34 -5.28 13.69
CA LYS A 48 7.38 -4.95 12.25
C LYS A 48 6.02 -5.11 11.55
N SER A 49 5.34 -6.23 11.78
CA SER A 49 4.01 -6.48 11.22
C SER A 49 2.99 -5.44 11.71
N ARG A 50 3.07 -5.06 12.99
CA ARG A 50 2.15 -4.10 13.59
C ARG A 50 2.28 -2.70 13.01
N LEU A 51 3.51 -2.28 12.69
CA LEU A 51 3.77 -1.01 12.03
C LEU A 51 3.12 -0.95 10.64
N ILE A 52 3.26 -2.01 9.84
CA ILE A 52 2.68 -2.07 8.50
C ILE A 52 1.15 -2.18 8.53
N GLU A 53 0.60 -2.93 9.46
CA GLU A 53 -0.86 -2.99 9.69
C GLU A 53 -1.43 -1.62 10.06
N SER A 54 -0.70 -0.88 10.91
CA SER A 54 -1.09 0.48 11.29
C SER A 54 -1.02 1.44 10.10
N LEU A 55 -0.05 1.26 9.21
CA LEU A 55 0.05 2.03 7.96
C LEU A 55 -1.08 1.67 6.97
N ALA A 56 -1.42 0.39 6.87
CA ALA A 56 -2.50 -0.11 6.02
C ALA A 56 -3.89 0.25 6.57
N GLY A 57 -4.00 0.53 7.87
CA GLY A 57 -5.26 0.78 8.55
C GLY A 57 -6.07 -0.48 8.84
N GLU A 58 -5.52 -1.66 8.58
CA GLU A 58 -6.18 -2.96 8.76
C GLU A 58 -5.18 -4.04 9.21
N GLN A 59 -5.69 -5.01 9.96
CA GLN A 59 -4.90 -6.14 10.43
C GLN A 59 -4.98 -7.29 9.42
N PHE A 60 -3.83 -7.65 8.84
CA PHE A 60 -3.76 -8.74 7.86
C PHE A 60 -2.90 -9.94 8.32
N ASN A 61 -2.07 -9.81 9.37
CA ASN A 61 -1.42 -10.96 9.98
C ASN A 61 -2.15 -11.38 11.27
N PHE A 62 -2.58 -12.63 11.32
CA PHE A 62 -2.94 -13.27 12.58
C PHE A 62 -1.65 -13.73 13.26
N CYS A 63 -1.08 -12.88 14.11
CA CYS A 63 0.03 -13.28 14.97
C CYS A 63 -0.53 -14.15 16.11
N SER A 64 -0.62 -15.47 15.88
CA SER A 64 -0.88 -16.44 16.95
C SER A 64 0.47 -16.91 17.51
N GLY A 65 0.82 -16.46 18.72
CA GLY A 65 2.03 -16.89 19.46
C GLY A 65 3.28 -16.02 19.28
N THR A 66 4.46 -16.60 19.56
CA THR A 66 5.77 -15.91 19.63
C THR A 66 6.49 -15.75 18.27
N LEU A 67 6.04 -16.45 17.23
CA LEU A 67 6.54 -16.30 15.86
C LEU A 67 5.52 -15.54 15.01
N GLY A 68 5.88 -14.31 14.61
CA GLY A 68 5.14 -13.53 13.62
C GLY A 68 5.38 -14.02 12.18
N SER A 69 5.57 -13.12 11.23
CA SER A 69 5.80 -13.49 9.83
C SER A 69 7.02 -14.41 9.65
N ARG A 70 6.83 -15.55 8.96
CA ARG A 70 7.86 -16.57 8.66
C ARG A 70 8.23 -16.62 7.18
N ARG A 71 7.59 -15.80 6.35
CA ARG A 71 7.81 -15.70 4.91
C ARG A 71 7.88 -14.23 4.53
N PRO A 72 8.74 -13.82 3.58
CA PRO A 72 8.68 -12.48 3.03
C PRO A 72 7.27 -12.19 2.52
N THR A 73 6.66 -11.11 3.01
CA THR A 73 5.35 -10.64 2.56
C THR A 73 5.56 -9.40 1.72
N VAL A 74 5.13 -9.43 0.47
CA VAL A 74 5.12 -8.26 -0.42
C VAL A 74 3.73 -7.67 -0.40
N LEU A 75 3.64 -6.36 -0.15
CA LEU A 75 2.39 -5.61 -0.17
C LEU A 75 2.46 -4.56 -1.27
N GLU A 76 1.35 -4.40 -1.99
CA GLU A 76 1.19 -3.38 -3.02
C GLU A 76 -0.01 -2.49 -2.66
N PHE A 77 0.23 -1.22 -2.36
CA PHE A 77 -0.83 -0.26 -2.08
C PHE A 77 -1.31 0.36 -3.39
N ARG A 78 -2.60 0.23 -3.67
CA ARG A 78 -3.22 0.76 -4.90
C ARG A 78 -4.30 1.77 -4.55
N ASN A 79 -4.20 2.96 -5.14
CA ASN A 79 -5.29 3.92 -5.11
C ASN A 79 -6.31 3.55 -6.18
N LEU A 80 -7.52 3.15 -5.77
CA LEU A 80 -8.62 2.83 -6.66
C LEU A 80 -9.69 3.92 -6.56
N PRO A 81 -10.01 4.64 -7.64
CA PRO A 81 -10.91 5.79 -7.60
C PRO A 81 -12.37 5.45 -7.25
N ALA A 82 -12.76 4.18 -7.28
CA ALA A 82 -14.13 3.71 -7.02
C ALA A 82 -14.28 2.85 -5.74
N GLY A 83 -13.24 2.75 -4.90
CA GLY A 83 -13.29 1.92 -3.70
C GLY A 83 -14.21 2.49 -2.62
N LYS A 84 -15.20 1.71 -2.15
CA LYS A 84 -16.05 2.06 -0.99
C LYS A 84 -15.34 1.86 0.37
N GLY A 85 -14.04 1.61 0.38
CA GLY A 85 -13.23 1.29 1.55
C GLY A 85 -11.96 0.52 1.17
N SER A 86 -11.18 0.10 2.16
CA SER A 86 -10.04 -0.81 1.97
C SER A 86 -10.51 -2.16 1.44
N GLN A 87 -9.83 -2.69 0.42
CA GLN A 87 -10.13 -3.99 -0.19
C GLN A 87 -8.84 -4.82 -0.26
N TRP A 88 -8.97 -6.12 0.03
CA TRP A 88 -7.87 -7.07 0.00
C TRP A 88 -7.96 -7.96 -1.23
N PHE A 89 -6.81 -8.13 -1.88
CA PHE A 89 -6.64 -9.04 -2.99
C PHE A 89 -5.44 -9.94 -2.71
N ILE A 90 -5.54 -11.21 -3.07
CA ILE A 90 -4.42 -12.14 -3.02
C ILE A 90 -3.88 -12.28 -4.43
N ARG A 91 -2.58 -11.99 -4.62
CA ARG A 91 -1.96 -12.19 -5.92
C ARG A 91 -1.90 -13.69 -6.23
N SER A 92 -2.61 -14.09 -7.27
CA SER A 92 -2.55 -15.45 -7.79
C SER A 92 -1.13 -15.75 -8.28
N ARG A 93 -0.57 -16.87 -7.81
CA ARG A 93 0.78 -17.30 -8.22
C ARG A 93 0.82 -17.83 -9.65
N SER A 94 -0.29 -18.35 -10.16
CA SER A 94 -0.37 -18.95 -11.50
C SER A 94 -0.61 -17.91 -12.58
N SER A 95 -1.49 -16.92 -12.33
CA SER A 95 -1.84 -15.89 -13.31
C SER A 95 -1.12 -14.56 -13.10
N GLY A 96 -0.48 -14.36 -11.93
CA GLY A 96 0.15 -13.09 -11.57
C GLY A 96 -0.82 -11.93 -11.33
N GLN A 97 -2.13 -12.19 -11.43
CA GLN A 97 -3.22 -11.22 -11.26
C GLN A 97 -3.64 -11.12 -9.79
N TRP A 98 -4.19 -9.96 -9.41
CA TRP A 98 -4.79 -9.73 -8.10
C TRP A 98 -6.25 -10.18 -8.15
N VAL A 99 -6.61 -11.18 -7.35
CA VAL A 99 -7.95 -11.77 -7.24
C VAL A 99 -8.49 -11.66 -5.83
#